data_AF-A0A355IE61-F1
#
_entry.id   AF-A0A355IE61-F1
#
_cell.length_a   1.000
_cell.length_b   1.000
_cell.length_c   1.000
_cell.angle_alpha   90.00
_cell.angle_beta   90.00
_cell.angle_gamma   90.00
#
_symmetry.space_group_name_H-M   'P 1'
#
loop_
_entity.id
_entity.type
_entity.pdbx_description
1 polymer ?
#
loop_
_entity_poly.entity_id
_entity_poly.type
_entity_poly.pdbx_seq_one_letter_code
_entity_poly.pdbx_strand_id
1 'polypeptide(L)'
;MALAGFTGNGSLWDGLNDLMKLYRELDDAIAKFIEGSGLACPVGCRICCDTQATKIEATVFELLPQAIIACHEGRASYWLNMLAIAQGDAEARCVFLDHNLPQGGCSIYHCRPLLCRLFGFAAVLDKDARPLPLVCRQMKTADPEVGCHAQQLIDDGVVEVPISVYYASRIAAINPT
;
A
#
# COMPACT_ATOMS: atom_id res chain seq x y z
N MET A 1 12.03 -8.56 -5.30
CA MET A 1 13.43 -8.24 -5.66
C MET A 1 14.08 -7.16 -4.80
N ALA A 2 13.35 -6.26 -4.11
CA ALA A 2 13.95 -5.08 -3.47
C ALA A 2 14.97 -5.34 -2.33
N LEU A 3 14.85 -6.45 -1.59
CA LEU A 3 15.84 -6.83 -0.55
C LEU A 3 16.71 -8.04 -0.91
N ALA A 4 16.61 -8.56 -2.14
CA ALA A 4 17.34 -9.75 -2.57
C ALA A 4 18.83 -9.39 -2.77
N GLY A 5 19.59 -9.43 -1.68
CA GLY A 5 20.99 -8.99 -1.62
C GLY A 5 21.40 -8.43 -0.26
N PHE A 6 20.45 -8.13 0.62
CA PHE A 6 20.73 -7.69 2.00
C PHE A 6 20.74 -8.89 2.94
N THR A 7 21.93 -9.32 3.37
CA THR A 7 22.10 -10.30 4.44
C THR A 7 22.47 -9.56 5.72
N GLY A 8 21.55 -9.48 6.66
CA GLY A 8 21.82 -9.07 8.03
C GLY A 8 21.37 -10.16 9.00
N ASN A 9 22.05 -10.26 10.15
CA ASN A 9 21.73 -11.26 11.17
C ASN A 9 20.87 -10.62 12.27
N GLY A 10 19.85 -11.33 12.75
CA GLY A 10 19.03 -10.94 13.91
C GLY A 10 17.54 -10.77 13.62
N SER A 11 16.75 -10.70 14.69
CA SER A 11 15.26 -10.70 14.65
C SER A 11 14.65 -9.61 13.77
N LEU A 12 15.32 -8.46 13.63
CA LEU A 12 14.87 -7.38 12.75
C LEU A 12 14.87 -7.80 11.28
N TRP A 13 15.94 -8.48 10.83
CA TRP A 13 16.07 -8.88 9.42
C TRP A 13 15.09 -9.99 9.07
N ASP A 14 14.86 -10.93 9.99
CA ASP A 14 13.82 -11.95 9.86
C ASP A 14 12.44 -11.31 9.73
N GLY A 15 12.13 -10.33 10.59
CA GLY A 15 10.88 -9.57 10.52
C GLY A 15 10.72 -8.83 9.19
N LEU A 16 11.77 -8.15 8.71
CA LEU A 16 11.72 -7.45 7.41
C LEU A 16 11.54 -8.42 6.24
N ASN A 17 12.16 -9.59 6.30
CA ASN A 17 11.96 -10.63 5.30
C ASN A 17 10.51 -11.13 5.30
N ASP A 18 9.92 -11.33 6.47
CA ASP A 18 8.54 -11.78 6.61
C ASP A 18 7.54 -10.70 6.20
N LEU A 19 7.80 -9.42 6.49
CA LEU A 19 7.04 -8.28 5.95
C LEU A 19 7.06 -8.29 4.42
N MET A 20 8.23 -8.45 3.81
CA MET A 20 8.33 -8.46 2.35
C MET A 20 7.70 -9.70 1.71
N LYS A 21 7.65 -10.85 2.41
CA LYS A 21 6.86 -12.02 1.98
C LYS A 21 5.37 -11.71 2.04
N LEU A 22 4.89 -11.16 3.15
CA LEU A 22 3.49 -10.76 3.34
C LEU A 22 3.03 -9.76 2.28
N TYR A 23 3.86 -8.79 1.91
CA TYR A 23 3.53 -7.84 0.84
C TYR A 23 3.44 -8.48 -0.54
N ARG A 24 4.26 -9.50 -0.85
CA ARG A 24 4.11 -10.25 -2.12
C ARG A 24 2.80 -11.02 -2.14
N GLU A 25 2.48 -11.72 -1.05
CA GLU A 25 1.22 -12.42 -0.89
C GLU A 25 0.01 -11.48 -1.05
N LEU A 26 0.08 -10.28 -0.43
CA LEU A 26 -0.96 -9.27 -0.55
C LEU A 26 -1.07 -8.73 -1.98
N ASP A 27 0.04 -8.42 -2.64
CA ASP A 27 0.03 -7.94 -4.02
C ASP A 27 -0.60 -9.00 -4.96
N ASP A 28 -0.32 -10.29 -4.75
CA ASP A 28 -0.93 -11.40 -5.50
C ASP A 28 -2.44 -11.51 -5.22
N ALA A 29 -2.87 -11.36 -3.96
CA ALA A 29 -4.28 -11.37 -3.59
C ALA A 29 -5.04 -10.19 -4.19
N ILE A 30 -4.45 -8.99 -4.18
CA ILE A 30 -4.99 -7.79 -4.84
C ILE A 30 -5.12 -8.02 -6.35
N ALA A 31 -4.11 -8.60 -7.00
CA ALA A 31 -4.15 -8.87 -8.44
C ALA A 31 -5.30 -9.81 -8.82
N LYS A 32 -5.50 -10.90 -8.06
CA LYS A 32 -6.63 -11.82 -8.25
C LYS A 32 -7.98 -11.14 -8.02
N PHE A 33 -8.09 -10.30 -6.98
CA PHE A 33 -9.31 -9.56 -6.72
C PHE A 33 -9.64 -8.58 -7.87
N ILE A 34 -8.64 -7.85 -8.38
CA ILE A 34 -8.78 -6.96 -9.53
C ILE A 34 -9.26 -7.74 -10.77
N GLU A 35 -8.61 -8.87 -11.07
CA GLU A 35 -8.95 -9.71 -12.22
C GLU A 35 -10.37 -10.25 -12.13
N GLY A 36 -10.76 -10.77 -10.96
CA GLY A 36 -12.08 -11.37 -10.75
C GLY A 36 -13.22 -10.36 -10.65
N SER A 37 -12.97 -9.17 -10.09
CA SER A 37 -14.01 -8.15 -9.87
C SER A 37 -14.14 -7.13 -11.00
N GLY A 38 -13.15 -7.02 -11.88
CA GLY A 38 -13.07 -5.97 -12.89
C GLY A 38 -12.75 -4.58 -12.33
N LEU A 39 -12.50 -4.44 -11.01
CA LEU A 39 -12.11 -3.17 -10.40
C LEU A 39 -10.74 -2.70 -10.92
N ALA A 40 -10.69 -1.53 -11.55
CA ALA A 40 -9.45 -0.92 -12.00
C ALA A 40 -9.43 0.59 -11.73
N CYS A 41 -8.28 1.13 -11.31
CA CYS A 41 -8.05 2.58 -11.29
C CYS A 41 -7.96 3.08 -12.74
N PRO A 42 -8.46 4.29 -13.05
CA PRO A 42 -8.28 4.90 -14.37
C PRO A 42 -6.81 4.93 -14.79
N VAL A 43 -6.55 4.86 -16.09
CA VAL A 43 -5.18 4.90 -16.62
C VAL A 43 -4.45 6.15 -16.14
N GLY A 44 -3.27 5.97 -15.55
CA GLY A 44 -2.44 7.05 -15.02
C GLY A 44 -2.93 7.65 -13.70
N CYS A 45 -3.97 7.10 -13.05
CA CYS A 45 -4.53 7.71 -11.86
C CYS A 45 -3.54 7.71 -10.69
N ARG A 46 -3.44 8.88 -10.04
CA ARG A 46 -2.53 9.16 -8.91
C ARG A 46 -3.20 9.94 -7.79
N ILE A 47 -4.53 10.04 -7.83
CA ILE A 47 -5.34 10.84 -6.89
C ILE A 47 -5.09 10.42 -5.44
N CYS A 48 -4.87 9.13 -5.16
CA CYS A 48 -4.53 8.69 -3.80
C CYS A 48 -3.15 9.17 -3.36
N CYS A 49 -2.19 9.29 -4.29
CA CYS A 49 -0.84 9.79 -4.00
C CYS A 49 -0.81 11.32 -3.77
N ASP A 50 -1.80 12.06 -4.28
CA ASP A 50 -1.98 13.49 -4.01
C ASP A 50 -2.57 13.78 -2.62
N THR A 51 -2.68 12.77 -1.75
CA THR A 51 -3.06 12.94 -0.34
C THR A 51 -1.91 13.62 0.43
N GLN A 52 -2.25 14.59 1.29
CA GLN A 52 -1.30 15.22 2.21
C GLN A 52 -0.58 14.16 3.05
N ALA A 53 0.73 14.29 3.23
CA ALA A 53 1.54 13.32 3.97
C ALA A 53 1.06 13.17 5.43
N THR A 54 0.54 14.25 6.03
CA THR A 54 -0.05 14.26 7.38
C THR A 54 -1.29 13.40 7.54
N LYS A 55 -1.92 12.98 6.43
CA LYS A 55 -3.11 12.11 6.40
C LYS A 55 -2.76 10.67 6.01
N ILE A 56 -1.47 10.35 5.86
CA ILE A 56 -0.98 9.03 5.51
C ILE A 56 -0.30 8.45 6.74
N GLU A 57 -0.87 7.38 7.27
CA GLU A 57 -0.30 6.67 8.41
C GLU A 57 0.41 5.40 7.92
N ALA A 58 1.66 5.26 8.34
CA ALA A 58 2.48 4.08 8.12
C ALA A 58 3.46 3.94 9.29
N THR A 59 3.78 2.71 9.66
CA THR A 59 4.76 2.48 10.73
C THR A 59 6.18 2.67 10.23
N VAL A 60 7.11 2.96 11.15
CA VAL A 60 8.55 2.97 10.85
C VAL A 60 8.99 1.62 10.28
N PHE A 61 8.47 0.52 10.81
CA PHE A 61 8.79 -0.83 10.36
C PHE A 61 8.44 -1.06 8.89
N GLU A 62 7.30 -0.56 8.43
CA GLU A 62 6.86 -0.70 7.04
C GLU A 62 7.71 0.11 6.05
N LEU A 63 8.25 1.26 6.47
CA LEU A 63 9.13 2.09 5.64
C LEU A 63 10.62 1.79 5.82
N LEU A 64 11.00 0.97 6.81
CA LEU A 64 12.38 0.60 7.07
C LEU A 64 13.07 -0.08 5.88
N PRO A 65 12.43 -0.97 5.09
CA PRO A 65 13.01 -1.48 3.85
C PRO A 65 13.50 -0.37 2.91
N GLN A 66 12.70 0.69 2.73
CA GLN A 66 13.08 1.80 1.86
C GLN A 66 14.23 2.62 2.46
N ALA A 67 14.26 2.80 3.78
CA ALA A 67 15.37 3.49 4.44
C ALA A 67 16.70 2.72 4.26
N ILE A 68 16.67 1.39 4.34
CA ILE A 68 17.85 0.54 4.09
C ILE A 68 18.33 0.69 2.64
N ILE A 69 17.42 0.63 1.67
CA ILE A 69 17.72 0.84 0.24
C ILE A 69 18.35 2.23 0.03
N ALA A 70 17.76 3.28 0.61
CA ALA A 70 18.29 4.63 0.53
C ALA A 70 19.72 4.77 1.10
N CYS A 71 20.00 4.13 2.24
CA CYS A 71 21.35 4.11 2.82
C CYS A 71 22.35 3.42 1.90
N HIS A 72 21.98 2.25 1.36
CA HIS A 72 22.84 1.48 0.48
C HIS A 72 23.16 2.21 -0.83
N GLU A 73 22.19 2.93 -1.38
CA GLU A 73 22.36 3.73 -2.59
C GLU A 73 23.09 5.07 -2.34
N GLY A 74 23.52 5.35 -1.11
CA GLY A 74 24.14 6.63 -0.74
C GLY A 74 23.16 7.82 -0.79
N ARG A 75 21.85 7.56 -0.80
CA ARG A 75 20.77 8.56 -0.89
C ARG A 75 20.17 8.95 0.46
N ALA A 76 20.68 8.45 1.58
CA ALA A 76 20.15 8.75 2.91
C ALA A 76 20.09 10.27 3.20
N SER A 77 21.18 11.00 2.97
CA SER A 77 21.22 12.46 3.18
C SER A 77 20.25 13.22 2.28
N TYR A 78 20.06 12.75 1.04
CA TYR A 78 19.08 13.32 0.12
C TYR A 78 17.65 13.18 0.68
N TRP A 79 17.25 11.98 1.11
CA TRP A 79 15.91 11.75 1.66
C TRP A 79 15.67 12.49 2.98
N LEU A 80 16.68 12.58 3.85
CA LEU A 80 16.60 13.39 5.07
C LEU A 80 16.36 14.87 4.77
N ASN A 81 17.01 15.42 3.72
CA ASN A 81 16.77 16.78 3.29
C ASN A 81 15.34 16.96 2.75
N MET A 82 14.87 16.05 1.90
CA MET A 82 13.48 16.06 1.39
C MET A 82 12.45 16.00 2.51
N LEU A 83 12.69 15.18 3.54
CA LEU A 83 11.83 15.10 4.73
C LEU A 83 11.84 16.40 5.53
N ALA A 84 13.00 17.01 5.74
CA ALA A 84 13.12 18.28 6.47
C ALA A 84 12.37 19.43 5.75
N ILE A 85 12.43 19.46 4.42
CA ILE A 85 11.64 20.41 3.60
C ILE A 85 10.14 20.14 3.79
N ALA A 86 9.71 18.89 3.66
CA ALA A 86 8.30 18.51 3.79
C ALA A 86 7.72 18.80 5.18
N GLN A 87 8.51 18.63 6.25
CA GLN A 87 8.08 18.95 7.62
C GLN A 87 7.74 20.44 7.82
N GLY A 88 8.29 21.33 6.99
CA GLY A 88 7.99 22.76 7.01
C GLY A 88 6.70 23.16 6.29
N ASP A 89 6.03 22.23 5.61
CA ASP A 89 4.84 22.49 4.80
C ASP A 89 3.69 21.53 5.19
N ALA A 90 2.63 22.08 5.80
CA ALA A 90 1.45 21.31 6.21
C ALA A 90 0.69 20.69 5.02
N GLU A 91 0.88 21.23 3.82
CA GLU A 91 0.30 20.74 2.58
C GLU A 91 1.24 19.79 1.81
N ALA A 92 2.41 19.47 2.36
CA ALA A 92 3.37 18.58 1.73
C ALA A 92 2.73 17.24 1.37
N ARG A 93 3.07 16.76 0.17
CA ARG A 93 2.76 15.38 -0.26
C ARG A 93 3.85 14.43 0.22
N CYS A 94 3.59 13.13 0.08
CA CYS A 94 4.60 12.11 0.36
C CYS A 94 5.90 12.43 -0.41
N VAL A 95 7.05 12.41 0.26
CA VAL A 95 8.36 12.72 -0.36
C VAL A 95 8.72 11.78 -1.51
N PHE A 96 8.08 10.61 -1.57
CA PHE A 96 8.25 9.63 -2.64
C PHE A 96 7.29 9.83 -3.82
N LEU A 97 6.47 10.89 -3.83
CA LEU A 97 5.60 11.23 -4.94
C LEU A 97 6.42 11.67 -6.15
N ASP A 98 6.25 10.97 -7.28
CA ASP A 98 6.84 11.32 -8.58
C ASP A 98 5.75 11.43 -9.64
N HIS A 99 5.56 12.66 -10.15
CA HIS A 99 4.56 12.97 -11.18
C HIS A 99 4.96 12.48 -12.57
N ASN A 100 6.22 12.09 -12.79
CA ASN A 100 6.70 11.62 -14.08
C ASN A 100 6.44 10.13 -14.31
N LEU A 101 5.99 9.39 -13.29
CA LEU A 101 5.67 7.98 -13.43
C LEU A 101 4.44 7.79 -14.34
N PRO A 102 4.47 6.79 -15.26
CA PRO A 102 3.38 6.57 -16.20
C PRO A 102 2.09 6.07 -15.51
N GLN A 103 2.23 5.36 -14.38
CA GLN A 103 1.13 4.80 -13.61
C GLN A 103 1.35 5.04 -12.11
N GLY A 104 0.30 5.46 -11.40
CA GLY A 104 0.42 5.86 -9.99
C GLY A 104 1.38 7.05 -9.79
N GLY A 105 1.81 7.25 -8.54
CA GLY A 105 2.76 8.32 -8.20
C GLY A 105 3.86 7.89 -7.22
N CYS A 106 3.96 6.63 -6.83
CA CYS A 106 4.92 6.20 -5.81
C CYS A 106 6.25 5.74 -6.44
N SER A 107 7.32 6.50 -6.25
CA SER A 107 8.68 6.14 -6.71
C SER A 107 9.26 4.92 -5.99
N ILE A 108 8.68 4.53 -4.86
CA ILE A 108 9.07 3.38 -4.05
C ILE A 108 8.02 2.26 -4.08
N TYR A 109 7.31 2.10 -5.21
CA TYR A 109 6.10 1.26 -5.30
C TYR A 109 6.27 -0.14 -4.67
N HIS A 110 7.43 -0.79 -4.83
CA HIS A 110 7.71 -2.10 -4.23
C HIS A 110 7.85 -2.10 -2.70
N CYS A 111 8.17 -0.96 -2.11
CA CYS A 111 8.32 -0.74 -0.67
C CYS A 111 7.19 0.12 -0.08
N ARG A 112 6.08 0.30 -0.82
CA ARG A 112 4.93 1.05 -0.31
C ARG A 112 4.34 0.37 0.94
N PRO A 113 3.90 1.15 1.94
CA PRO A 113 3.33 0.62 3.18
C PRO A 113 1.94 0.02 2.95
N LEU A 114 1.40 -0.68 3.95
CA LEU A 114 0.15 -1.44 3.85
C LEU A 114 -1.02 -0.57 3.37
N LEU A 115 -1.18 0.62 3.96
CA LEU A 115 -2.25 1.56 3.60
C LEU A 115 -2.27 1.87 2.10
N CYS A 116 -1.10 2.16 1.52
CA CYS A 116 -0.94 2.47 0.10
C CYS A 116 -1.10 1.24 -0.82
N ARG A 117 -0.99 0.02 -0.30
CA ARG A 117 -1.28 -1.22 -1.04
C ARG A 117 -2.78 -1.48 -1.15
N LEU A 118 -3.47 -1.34 -0.03
CA LEU A 118 -4.88 -1.70 0.11
C LEU A 118 -5.85 -0.67 -0.52
N PHE A 119 -5.39 0.56 -0.72
CA PHE A 119 -6.27 1.65 -1.18
C PHE A 119 -6.94 1.31 -2.52
N GLY A 120 -8.28 1.22 -2.51
CA GLY A 120 -9.09 0.94 -3.70
C GLY A 120 -9.30 -0.53 -4.03
N PHE A 121 -8.58 -1.46 -3.36
CA PHE A 121 -8.53 -2.87 -3.75
C PHE A 121 -8.56 -3.84 -2.56
N ALA A 122 -9.11 -3.39 -1.44
CA ALA A 122 -9.29 -4.17 -0.23
C ALA A 122 -10.71 -3.95 0.33
N ALA A 123 -11.08 -4.70 1.35
CA ALA A 123 -12.32 -4.54 2.08
C ALA A 123 -12.07 -4.23 3.56
N VAL A 124 -13.03 -3.54 4.16
CA VAL A 124 -13.17 -3.43 5.62
C VAL A 124 -14.27 -4.36 6.08
N LEU A 125 -14.25 -4.75 7.36
CA LEU A 125 -15.35 -5.51 7.94
C LEU A 125 -16.40 -4.55 8.49
N ASP A 126 -17.66 -4.84 8.23
CA ASP A 126 -18.77 -4.19 8.92
C ASP A 126 -18.95 -4.77 10.34
N LYS A 127 -19.98 -4.28 11.05
CA LYS A 127 -20.32 -4.72 12.41
C LYS A 127 -20.71 -6.21 12.49
N ASP A 128 -21.12 -6.81 11.38
CA ASP A 128 -21.58 -8.20 11.27
C ASP A 128 -20.46 -9.08 10.67
N ALA A 129 -19.21 -8.58 10.64
CA ALA A 129 -18.03 -9.21 10.08
C ALA A 129 -18.12 -9.52 8.58
N ARG A 130 -18.96 -8.79 7.83
CA ARG A 130 -19.07 -8.91 6.38
C ARG A 130 -18.06 -8.00 5.68
N PRO A 131 -17.35 -8.49 4.65
CA PRO A 131 -16.47 -7.64 3.86
C PRO A 131 -17.24 -6.59 3.05
N LEU A 132 -16.83 -5.33 3.19
CA LEU A 132 -17.28 -4.19 2.39
C LEU A 132 -16.11 -3.66 1.55
N PRO A 133 -16.15 -3.75 0.21
CA PRO A 133 -15.06 -3.33 -0.66
C PRO A 133 -14.87 -1.81 -0.63
N LEU A 134 -13.62 -1.39 -0.46
CA LEU A 134 -13.19 0.00 -0.47
C LEU A 134 -13.00 0.47 -1.91
N VAL A 135 -14.09 0.90 -2.55
CA VAL A 135 -14.03 1.39 -3.93
C VAL A 135 -13.76 2.90 -3.96
N CYS A 136 -12.71 3.29 -4.67
CA CYS A 136 -12.32 4.70 -4.84
C CYS A 136 -13.41 5.51 -5.57
N ARG A 137 -13.56 6.78 -5.21
CA ARG A 137 -14.45 7.72 -5.93
C ARG A 137 -14.18 7.75 -7.43
N GLN A 138 -12.91 7.71 -7.86
CA GLN A 138 -12.56 7.76 -9.29
C GLN A 138 -13.06 6.54 -10.05
N MET A 139 -13.03 5.36 -9.41
CA MET A 139 -13.61 4.13 -9.96
C MET A 139 -15.13 4.26 -10.10
N LYS A 140 -15.81 4.77 -9.05
CA LYS A 140 -17.26 5.00 -9.07
C LYS A 140 -17.70 6.05 -10.11
N THR A 141 -16.85 7.02 -10.40
CA THR A 141 -17.13 8.01 -11.45
C THR A 141 -16.99 7.39 -12.85
N ALA A 142 -16.04 6.49 -13.04
CA ALA A 142 -15.87 5.77 -14.30
C ALA A 142 -16.98 4.72 -14.53
N ASP A 143 -17.36 4.01 -13.45
CA ASP A 143 -18.45 3.04 -13.44
C ASP A 143 -19.21 3.13 -12.09
N PRO A 144 -20.42 3.73 -12.07
CA PRO A 144 -21.23 3.87 -10.86
C PRO A 144 -21.62 2.54 -10.20
N GLU A 145 -21.74 1.46 -10.97
CA GLU A 145 -22.22 0.16 -10.48
C GLU A 145 -21.08 -0.73 -9.98
N VAL A 146 -19.81 -0.37 -10.25
CA VAL A 146 -18.63 -1.19 -9.95
C VAL A 146 -18.55 -1.63 -8.48
N GLY A 147 -19.02 -0.78 -7.55
CA GLY A 147 -19.06 -1.12 -6.14
C GLY A 147 -20.14 -2.15 -5.78
N CYS A 148 -21.33 -2.05 -6.38
CA CYS A 148 -22.40 -3.02 -6.20
C CYS A 148 -22.00 -4.37 -6.80
N HIS A 149 -21.42 -4.35 -8.00
CA HIS A 149 -20.93 -5.53 -8.68
C HIS A 149 -19.84 -6.25 -7.88
N ALA A 150 -18.83 -5.52 -7.41
CA ALA A 150 -17.78 -6.09 -6.56
C ALA A 150 -18.34 -6.69 -5.27
N GLN A 151 -19.31 -6.02 -4.62
CA GLN A 151 -19.96 -6.55 -3.42
C GLN A 151 -20.70 -7.87 -3.71
N GLN A 152 -21.47 -7.94 -4.81
CA GLN A 152 -22.18 -9.17 -5.20
C GLN A 152 -21.22 -10.34 -5.43
N LEU A 153 -20.12 -10.12 -6.14
CA LEU A 153 -19.11 -11.16 -6.38
C LEU A 153 -18.46 -11.66 -5.08
N ILE A 154 -18.26 -10.77 -4.11
CA ILE A 154 -17.76 -11.12 -2.77
C ILE A 154 -18.81 -11.95 -2.01
N ASP A 155 -20.06 -11.49 -2.00
CA ASP A 155 -21.16 -12.15 -1.29
C ASP A 155 -21.47 -13.54 -1.85
N ASP A 156 -21.35 -13.71 -3.17
CA ASP A 156 -21.54 -14.97 -3.88
C ASP A 156 -20.31 -15.90 -3.78
N GLY A 157 -19.21 -15.43 -3.18
CA GLY A 157 -17.96 -16.19 -3.04
C GLY A 157 -17.21 -16.44 -4.36
N VAL A 158 -17.50 -15.64 -5.39
CA VAL A 158 -16.85 -15.73 -6.70
C VAL A 158 -15.43 -15.16 -6.65
N VAL A 159 -15.22 -14.12 -5.85
CA VAL A 159 -13.90 -13.49 -5.66
C VAL A 159 -13.57 -13.38 -4.18
N GLU A 160 -12.29 -13.59 -3.85
CA GLU A 160 -11.76 -13.28 -2.53
C GLU A 160 -11.20 -11.86 -2.51
N VAL A 161 -11.52 -11.11 -1.46
CA VAL A 161 -11.05 -9.73 -1.27
C VAL A 161 -10.07 -9.65 -0.10
N PRO A 162 -8.92 -8.96 -0.23
CA PRO A 162 -8.03 -8.69 0.88
C PRO A 162 -8.72 -7.88 1.97
N ILE A 163 -8.74 -8.38 3.21
CA ILE A 163 -9.33 -7.67 4.35
C ILE A 163 -8.27 -6.84 5.06
N SER A 164 -8.46 -5.52 5.12
CA SER A 164 -7.46 -4.57 5.63
C SER A 164 -6.97 -4.91 7.05
N VAL A 165 -7.89 -5.23 7.96
CA VAL A 165 -7.57 -5.56 9.36
C VAL A 165 -6.76 -6.85 9.48
N TYR A 166 -6.98 -7.86 8.62
CA TYR A 166 -6.23 -9.12 8.68
C TYR A 166 -4.75 -8.91 8.35
N TYR A 167 -4.45 -8.11 7.33
CA TYR A 167 -3.07 -7.80 6.97
C TYR A 167 -2.40 -6.89 8.02
N ALA A 168 -3.14 -5.92 8.57
CA ALA A 168 -2.63 -5.09 9.66
C ALA A 168 -2.26 -5.92 10.89
N SER A 169 -3.12 -6.86 11.30
CA SER A 169 -2.85 -7.79 12.40
C SER A 169 -1.65 -8.69 12.13
N ARG A 170 -1.44 -9.15 10.89
CA ARG A 170 -0.26 -9.95 10.52
C ARG A 170 1.03 -9.13 10.59
N ILE A 171 1.03 -7.87 10.17
CA ILE A 171 2.20 -6.98 10.33
C ILE A 171 2.51 -6.77 11.82
N ALA A 172 1.49 -6.50 12.64
CA ALA A 172 1.65 -6.33 14.08
C ALA A 172 2.20 -7.60 14.77
N ALA A 173 1.87 -8.79 14.26
CA ALA A 173 2.43 -10.05 14.75
C ALA A 173 3.91 -10.25 14.34
N ILE A 174 4.32 -9.75 13.18
CA ILE A 174 5.72 -9.81 12.70
C ILE A 174 6.61 -8.88 13.54
N ASN A 175 6.12 -7.66 13.82
CA ASN A 175 6.83 -6.67 14.60
C ASN A 175 5.91 -6.12 15.69
N PRO A 176 5.78 -6.86 16.82
CA PRO A 176 5.00 -6.41 17.96
C PRO A 176 5.74 -5.24 18.62
N THR A 177 5.35 -4.02 18.25
CA THR A 177 5.73 -2.78 18.93
C THR A 177 4.96 -2.59 20.22
#